data_AF-A0A3A2ZZF1-F1
#
_entry.id   AF-A0A3A2ZZF1-F1
#
_cell.length_a   1.000
_cell.length_b   1.000
_cell.length_c   1.000
_cell.angle_alpha   90.00
_cell.angle_beta   90.00
_cell.angle_gamma   90.00
#
_symmetry.space_group_name_H-M   'P 1'
#
loop_
_entity.id
_entity.type
_entity.pdbx_description
1 polymer ?
#
loop_
_entity_poly.entity_id
_entity_poly.type
_entity_poly.pdbx_seq_one_letter_code
_entity_poly.pdbx_strand_id
1 'polypeptide(L)'
;MQNVMFLGTLLNVVADTWLRVSQTNAEELGRQAAPAPYVASLMQSSNPLERWRIWLRQTVRSAVIGGPIDEPGRCQCSDSPDLLSLIKEMEERQRKWHSNETSHPLYQSQQPQSANGQSPTRGSFGVNGSPNHLDDADTQGDACNEKDLLCLRVIGSARNVISKFNFEPYEYPDGMVS
;
A
#
# COMPACT_ATOMS: atom_id res chain seq x y z
N MET A 1 2.38 16.79 0.10
CA MET A 1 1.17 16.04 0.55
C MET A 1 0.12 15.84 -0.55
N GLN A 2 -0.15 16.81 -1.41
CA GLN A 2 -1.23 16.73 -2.43
C GLN A 2 -1.07 15.58 -3.44
N ASN A 3 0.15 15.31 -3.93
CA ASN A 3 0.40 14.23 -4.89
C ASN A 3 0.17 12.83 -4.32
N VAL A 4 0.34 12.66 -3.01
CA VAL A 4 0.17 11.37 -2.32
C VAL A 4 -1.31 11.04 -2.15
N MET A 5 -2.11 12.01 -1.69
CA MET A 5 -3.56 11.84 -1.56
C MET A 5 -4.21 11.53 -2.91
N PHE A 6 -3.76 12.21 -3.97
CA PHE A 6 -4.20 11.94 -5.34
C PHE A 6 -3.83 10.52 -5.77
N LEU A 7 -2.59 10.09 -5.54
CA LEU A 7 -2.13 8.76 -5.93
C LEU A 7 -2.82 7.64 -5.12
N GLY A 8 -3.02 7.81 -3.81
CA GLY A 8 -3.79 6.87 -3.00
C GLY A 8 -5.25 6.74 -3.47
N THR A 9 -5.86 7.85 -3.88
CA THR A 9 -7.21 7.82 -4.48
C THR A 9 -7.22 7.11 -5.83
N LEU A 10 -6.21 7.33 -6.67
CA LEU A 10 -6.06 6.62 -7.94
C LEU A 10 -5.94 5.11 -7.73
N LEU A 11 -5.16 4.66 -6.73
CA LEU A 11 -5.04 3.24 -6.39
C LEU A 11 -6.38 2.63 -5.98
N ASN A 12 -7.21 3.37 -5.22
CA ASN A 12 -8.57 2.93 -4.90
C ASN A 12 -9.43 2.76 -6.17
N VAL A 13 -9.40 3.74 -7.07
CA VAL A 13 -10.16 3.69 -8.32
C VAL A 13 -9.69 2.52 -9.20
N VAL A 14 -8.38 2.28 -9.27
CA VAL A 14 -7.80 1.14 -10.01
C VAL A 14 -8.25 -0.18 -9.37
N ALA A 15 -8.22 -0.29 -8.04
CA ALA A 15 -8.70 -1.47 -7.32
C ALA A 15 -10.17 -1.77 -7.63
N ASP A 16 -11.04 -0.77 -7.51
CA ASP A 16 -12.48 -0.91 -7.79
C ASP A 16 -12.73 -1.25 -9.27
N THR A 17 -11.91 -0.73 -10.17
CA THR A 17 -12.01 -1.04 -11.59
C THR A 17 -11.67 -2.49 -11.87
N TRP A 18 -10.59 -3.01 -11.28
CA TRP A 18 -10.26 -4.44 -11.38
C TRP A 18 -11.33 -5.33 -10.73
N LEU A 19 -11.95 -4.89 -9.64
CA LEU A 19 -13.02 -5.65 -8.99
C LEU A 19 -14.27 -5.72 -9.88
N ARG A 20 -14.59 -4.63 -10.58
CA ARG A 20 -15.66 -4.65 -11.59
C ARG A 20 -15.31 -5.57 -12.74
N VAL A 21 -14.08 -5.49 -13.26
CA VAL A 21 -13.59 -6.34 -14.35
C VAL A 21 -13.70 -7.84 -13.99
N SER A 22 -13.34 -8.22 -12.76
CA SER A 22 -13.42 -9.63 -12.33
C SER A 22 -14.85 -10.21 -12.31
N GLN A 23 -15.85 -9.34 -12.30
CA GLN A 23 -17.27 -9.70 -12.31
C GLN A 23 -17.92 -9.61 -13.69
N THR A 24 -17.17 -9.17 -14.72
CA THR A 24 -17.68 -9.07 -16.09
C THR A 24 -17.78 -10.43 -16.78
N ASN A 25 -18.45 -10.45 -17.94
CA ASN A 25 -18.44 -11.62 -18.80
C ASN A 25 -17.04 -11.85 -19.37
N ALA A 26 -16.39 -12.93 -18.92
CA ALA A 26 -15.04 -13.29 -19.28
C ALA A 26 -14.84 -13.54 -20.78
N GLU A 27 -15.85 -14.09 -21.47
CA GLU A 27 -15.77 -14.36 -22.90
C GLU A 27 -15.83 -13.05 -23.71
N GLU A 28 -16.76 -12.17 -23.38
CA GLU A 28 -16.89 -10.88 -24.09
C GLU A 28 -15.62 -10.04 -23.93
N LEU A 29 -15.13 -9.91 -22.69
CA LEU A 29 -13.90 -9.17 -22.42
C LEU A 29 -12.69 -9.85 -23.08
N GLY A 30 -12.61 -11.17 -22.99
CA GLY A 30 -11.51 -11.96 -23.55
C GLY A 30 -11.40 -11.84 -25.06
N ARG A 31 -12.53 -11.86 -25.79
CA ARG A 31 -12.55 -11.66 -27.24
C ARG A 31 -12.04 -10.28 -27.67
N GLN A 32 -12.19 -9.26 -26.82
CA GLN A 32 -11.73 -7.90 -27.09
C GLN A 32 -10.26 -7.68 -26.70
N ALA A 33 -9.79 -8.31 -25.63
CA ALA A 33 -8.50 -8.00 -24.99
C ALA A 33 -7.41 -9.05 -25.21
N ALA A 34 -7.76 -10.32 -25.41
CA ALA A 34 -6.78 -11.39 -25.58
C ALA A 34 -6.20 -11.40 -27.00
N PRO A 35 -4.97 -11.92 -27.19
CA PRO A 35 -4.40 -12.08 -28.53
C PRO A 35 -5.29 -12.94 -29.44
N ALA A 36 -5.48 -12.50 -30.70
CA ALA A 36 -6.32 -13.24 -31.66
C ALA A 36 -5.97 -14.74 -31.82
N PRO A 37 -4.68 -15.16 -31.82
CA PRO A 37 -4.34 -16.58 -31.86
C PRO A 37 -4.83 -17.37 -30.64
N TYR A 38 -4.81 -16.74 -29.46
CA TYR A 38 -5.31 -17.34 -28.23
C TYR A 38 -6.83 -17.54 -28.28
N VAL A 39 -7.56 -16.51 -28.73
CA VAL A 39 -9.02 -16.57 -28.92
C VAL A 39 -9.39 -17.76 -29.82
N ALA A 40 -8.72 -17.90 -30.97
CA ALA A 40 -8.98 -18.99 -31.90
C ALA A 40 -8.74 -20.38 -31.30
N SER A 41 -7.62 -20.55 -30.56
CA SER A 41 -7.29 -21.80 -29.87
C SER A 41 -8.29 -22.13 -28.76
N LEU A 42 -8.70 -21.14 -27.97
CA LEU A 42 -9.64 -21.30 -26.87
C LEU A 42 -11.03 -21.69 -27.37
N MET A 43 -11.50 -21.11 -28.48
CA MET A 43 -12.78 -21.46 -29.12
C MET A 43 -12.83 -22.90 -29.65
N GLN A 44 -11.69 -23.49 -29.98
CA GLN A 44 -11.60 -24.90 -30.41
C GLN A 44 -11.53 -25.88 -29.23
N SER A 45 -11.49 -25.37 -28.00
CA SER A 45 -11.42 -26.21 -26.81
C SER A 45 -12.74 -26.89 -26.48
N SER A 46 -12.65 -28.02 -25.78
CA SER A 46 -13.82 -28.78 -25.32
C SER A 46 -14.67 -28.03 -24.28
N ASN A 47 -14.13 -27.00 -23.62
CA ASN A 47 -14.86 -26.19 -22.64
C ASN A 47 -14.41 -24.71 -22.68
N PRO A 48 -14.85 -23.93 -23.68
CA PRO A 48 -14.43 -22.55 -23.86
C PRO A 48 -14.84 -21.63 -22.71
N LEU A 49 -16.04 -21.83 -22.16
CA LEU A 49 -16.57 -20.99 -21.07
C LEU A 49 -15.69 -21.07 -19.82
N GLU A 50 -15.29 -22.28 -19.44
CA GLU A 50 -14.43 -22.47 -18.27
C GLU A 50 -13.03 -21.91 -18.51
N ARG A 51 -12.49 -22.07 -19.72
CA ARG A 51 -11.19 -21.46 -20.07
C ARG A 51 -11.23 -19.94 -20.02
N TRP A 52 -12.33 -19.32 -20.43
CA TRP A 52 -12.48 -17.87 -20.28
C TRP A 52 -12.50 -17.43 -18.82
N ARG A 53 -13.19 -18.17 -17.94
CA ARG A 53 -13.19 -17.87 -16.49
C ARG A 53 -11.79 -17.98 -15.90
N ILE A 54 -11.05 -19.03 -16.26
CA ILE A 54 -9.67 -19.24 -15.82
C ILE A 54 -8.79 -18.09 -16.32
N TRP A 55 -8.89 -17.74 -17.61
CA TRP A 55 -8.16 -16.63 -18.20
C TRP A 55 -8.45 -15.30 -17.49
N LEU A 56 -9.72 -14.98 -17.23
CA LEU A 56 -10.09 -13.74 -16.53
C LEU A 56 -9.52 -13.73 -15.10
N ARG A 57 -9.65 -14.83 -14.36
CA ARG A 57 -9.09 -14.94 -13.01
C ARG A 57 -7.58 -14.75 -13.02
N GLN A 58 -6.86 -15.38 -13.96
CA GLN A 58 -5.42 -15.24 -14.08
C GLN A 58 -5.00 -13.81 -14.44
N THR A 59 -5.68 -13.18 -15.40
CA THR A 59 -5.42 -11.79 -15.79
C THR A 59 -5.62 -10.83 -14.63
N VAL A 60 -6.76 -10.94 -13.93
CA VAL A 60 -7.05 -10.10 -12.76
C VAL A 60 -6.05 -10.36 -11.64
N ARG A 61 -5.74 -11.62 -11.34
CA ARG A 61 -4.77 -11.98 -10.29
C ARG A 61 -3.39 -11.43 -10.59
N SER A 62 -2.92 -11.57 -11.83
CA SER A 62 -1.62 -11.04 -12.26
C SER A 62 -1.57 -9.52 -12.11
N ALA A 63 -2.62 -8.81 -12.53
CA ALA A 63 -2.69 -7.35 -12.42
C ALA A 63 -2.88 -6.83 -10.98
N VAL A 64 -3.53 -7.59 -10.10
CA VAL A 64 -3.89 -7.13 -8.75
C VAL A 64 -2.83 -7.50 -7.72
N ILE A 65 -2.34 -8.74 -7.71
CA ILE A 65 -1.42 -9.23 -6.65
C ILE A 65 -0.07 -9.71 -7.16
N GLY A 66 0.18 -9.65 -8.48
CA GLY A 66 1.40 -10.16 -9.09
C GLY A 66 1.41 -11.68 -9.11
N GLY A 67 1.39 -12.28 -10.29
CA GLY A 67 1.37 -13.73 -10.40
C GLY A 67 1.53 -14.24 -11.82
N PRO A 68 1.93 -15.51 -11.99
CA PRO A 68 2.15 -16.08 -13.31
C PRO A 68 0.87 -16.02 -14.17
N ILE A 69 1.04 -15.58 -15.41
CA ILE A 69 -0.01 -15.59 -16.43
C ILE A 69 0.35 -16.63 -17.49
N ASP A 70 -0.67 -17.24 -18.09
CA ASP A 70 -0.47 -18.07 -19.27
C ASP A 70 -0.01 -17.16 -20.43
N GLU A 71 1.26 -17.28 -20.82
CA GLU A 71 1.92 -16.38 -21.79
C GLU A 71 1.13 -16.23 -23.10
N PRO A 72 0.55 -17.30 -23.69
CA PRO A 72 -0.26 -17.18 -24.90
C PRO A 72 -1.50 -16.29 -24.74
N GLY A 73 -2.08 -16.24 -23.52
CA GLY A 73 -3.26 -15.43 -23.21
C GLY A 73 -2.96 -14.04 -22.69
N ARG A 74 -1.67 -13.66 -22.59
CA ARG A 74 -1.21 -12.41 -21.99
C ARG A 74 -1.64 -11.20 -22.83
N CYS A 75 -2.24 -10.20 -22.18
CA CYS A 75 -2.67 -8.95 -22.82
C CYS A 75 -1.49 -7.98 -23.00
N GLN A 76 -1.62 -7.00 -23.91
CA GLN A 76 -0.56 -6.02 -24.20
C GLN A 76 -0.14 -5.15 -23.00
N CYS A 77 -1.00 -4.94 -22.00
CA CYS A 77 -0.70 -4.09 -20.84
C CYS A 77 0.03 -4.82 -19.69
N SER A 78 0.48 -6.06 -19.92
CA SER A 78 0.96 -6.95 -18.86
C SER A 78 2.37 -6.65 -18.34
N ASP A 79 3.04 -5.61 -18.83
CA ASP A 79 4.36 -5.15 -18.34
C ASP A 79 4.26 -4.10 -17.22
N SER A 80 3.03 -3.69 -16.87
CA SER A 80 2.80 -2.75 -15.76
C SER A 80 2.97 -3.45 -14.41
N PRO A 81 3.43 -2.73 -13.36
CA PRO A 81 3.48 -3.29 -12.00
C PRO A 81 2.07 -3.66 -11.52
N ASP A 82 1.98 -4.70 -10.69
CA ASP A 82 0.72 -5.09 -10.07
C ASP A 82 0.28 -4.07 -9.01
N LEU A 83 -1.02 -4.02 -8.78
CA LEU A 83 -1.64 -3.07 -7.87
C LEU A 83 -1.12 -3.21 -6.42
N LEU A 84 -0.93 -4.44 -5.94
CA LEU A 84 -0.46 -4.69 -4.58
C LEU A 84 0.96 -4.17 -4.38
N SER A 85 1.84 -4.36 -5.35
CA SER A 85 3.19 -3.79 -5.34
C SER A 85 3.16 -2.26 -5.28
N LEU A 86 2.32 -1.61 -6.08
CA LEU A 86 2.15 -0.15 -6.03
C LEU A 86 1.62 0.35 -4.68
N ILE A 87 0.69 -0.39 -4.06
CA ILE A 87 0.16 -0.10 -2.72
C ILE A 87 1.27 -0.23 -1.68
N LYS A 88 1.99 -1.36 -1.65
CA LYS A 88 3.10 -1.60 -0.70
C LYS A 88 4.13 -0.49 -0.78
N GLU A 89 4.51 -0.09 -2.00
CA GLU A 89 5.48 0.96 -2.27
C GLU A 89 4.99 2.35 -1.77
N MET A 90 3.70 2.65 -1.94
CA MET A 90 3.09 3.88 -1.42
C MET A 90 3.04 3.90 0.11
N GLU A 91 2.64 2.80 0.74
CA GLU A 91 2.60 2.66 2.20
C GLU A 91 3.98 2.80 2.83
N GLU A 92 5.00 2.18 2.25
CA GLU A 92 6.38 2.30 2.71
C GLU A 92 6.86 3.76 2.65
N ARG A 93 6.56 4.47 1.56
CA ARG A 93 6.91 5.90 1.45
C ARG A 93 6.16 6.76 2.46
N GLN A 94 4.89 6.48 2.71
CA GLN A 94 4.12 7.21 3.73
C GLN A 94 4.65 6.94 5.13
N ARG A 95 4.87 5.66 5.48
CA ARG A 95 5.46 5.29 6.77
C ARG A 95 6.81 5.97 6.97
N LYS A 96 7.72 5.89 5.99
CA LYS A 96 9.02 6.57 6.05
C LYS A 96 8.89 8.09 6.23
N TRP A 97 7.94 8.72 5.54
CA TRP A 97 7.70 10.16 5.68
C TRP A 97 7.25 10.52 7.11
N HIS A 98 6.40 9.71 7.71
CA HIS A 98 5.86 9.93 9.05
C HIS A 98 6.79 9.49 10.18
N SER A 99 7.69 8.53 9.95
CA SER A 99 8.70 8.09 10.92
C SER A 99 9.90 9.04 11.03
N ASN A 100 10.17 9.84 10.01
CA ASN A 100 11.24 10.83 10.06
C ASN A 100 10.74 12.10 10.79
N GLU A 101 11.08 12.24 12.08
CA GLU A 101 10.75 13.41 12.92
C GLU A 101 11.15 14.76 12.30
N THR A 102 12.14 14.77 11.39
CA THR A 102 12.64 15.95 10.66
C THR A 102 11.85 16.33 9.40
N SER A 103 10.95 15.47 8.91
CA SER A 103 10.21 15.68 7.65
C SER A 103 8.86 16.39 7.84
N HIS A 104 8.45 16.65 9.08
CA HIS A 104 7.30 17.49 9.39
C HIS A 104 7.74 18.96 9.45
N PRO A 105 7.36 19.82 8.48
CA PRO A 105 7.62 21.26 8.57
C PRO A 105 6.96 21.94 9.79
N LEU A 106 6.10 21.24 10.52
CA LEU A 106 5.47 21.73 11.75
C LEU A 106 6.29 21.46 13.02
N TYR A 107 7.27 20.54 13.00
CA TYR A 107 8.12 20.27 14.17
C TYR A 107 9.28 21.24 14.34
N GLN A 108 9.63 22.02 13.30
CA GLN A 108 10.64 23.08 13.39
C GLN A 108 10.16 24.34 14.11
N SER A 109 8.86 24.49 14.39
CA SER A 109 8.33 25.72 15.00
C SER A 109 8.21 25.69 16.52
N GLN A 110 8.63 24.61 17.19
CA GLN A 110 8.64 24.50 18.66
C GLN A 110 10.04 24.23 19.23
N GLN A 111 11.10 24.73 18.58
CA GLN A 111 12.35 24.93 19.30
C GLN A 111 12.16 26.17 20.19
N PRO A 112 12.22 26.05 21.53
CA PRO A 112 12.25 27.23 22.38
C PRO A 112 13.48 28.04 21.96
N GLN A 113 13.23 29.25 21.48
CA GLN A 113 14.30 30.24 21.36
C GLN A 113 14.84 30.47 22.76
N SER A 114 15.94 29.80 23.10
CA SER A 114 16.76 30.16 24.24
C SER A 114 17.38 31.52 23.97
N ALA A 115 16.59 32.57 24.20
CA ALA A 115 17.08 33.90 24.43
C ALA A 115 17.80 33.89 25.78
N ASN A 116 19.12 33.70 25.76
CA ASN A 116 19.99 34.50 26.62
C ASN A 116 21.44 34.38 26.16
N GLY A 117 21.99 35.54 25.80
CA GLY A 117 23.41 35.72 25.65
C GLY A 117 24.14 35.66 27.00
N GLN A 118 25.46 35.58 26.89
CA GLN A 118 26.51 35.74 27.90
C GLN A 118 27.04 34.44 28.56
N SER A 119 28.21 34.02 28.07
CA SER A 119 29.24 33.25 28.78
C SER A 119 29.96 34.13 29.85
N PRO A 120 30.96 33.62 30.61
CA PRO A 120 30.97 32.47 31.52
C PRO A 120 31.53 32.88 32.93
N THR A 121 31.24 32.16 34.02
CA THR A 121 32.15 32.18 35.20
C THR A 121 31.99 30.98 36.15
N ARG A 122 33.15 30.35 36.41
CA ARG A 122 33.57 29.48 37.52
C ARG A 122 32.78 29.59 38.85
N GLY A 123 32.54 28.44 39.49
CA GLY A 123 32.33 28.33 40.94
C GLY A 123 31.79 26.97 41.36
N SER A 124 32.41 26.34 42.36
CA SER A 124 32.25 24.93 42.74
C SER A 124 31.56 24.77 44.11
N PHE A 125 31.01 23.56 44.33
CA PHE A 125 30.64 22.88 45.60
C PHE A 125 29.32 23.23 46.31
N GLY A 126 28.56 22.17 46.63
CA GLY A 126 27.49 22.19 47.65
C GLY A 126 26.49 21.03 47.53
N VAL A 127 26.80 19.90 48.17
CA VAL A 127 26.00 18.66 48.30
C VAL A 127 24.97 18.77 49.45
N ASN A 128 23.82 18.08 49.31
CA ASN A 128 22.90 17.48 50.31
C ASN A 128 21.43 17.73 49.90
N GLY A 129 20.48 16.80 49.81
CA GLY A 129 20.41 15.37 50.11
C GLY A 129 18.95 14.97 50.39
N SER A 130 18.35 14.19 49.49
CA SER A 130 17.25 13.19 49.69
C SER A 130 15.79 13.66 49.96
N PRO A 131 14.78 12.76 49.89
CA PRO A 131 14.33 11.98 48.72
C PRO A 131 12.77 11.93 48.61
N ASN A 132 12.26 11.23 47.58
CA ASN A 132 10.87 10.77 47.36
C ASN A 132 10.02 11.65 46.43
N HIS A 133 9.72 11.16 45.23
CA HIS A 133 8.45 10.49 44.94
C HIS A 133 8.54 9.90 43.52
N LEU A 134 8.25 8.60 43.40
CA LEU A 134 7.99 7.93 42.14
C LEU A 134 6.73 8.55 41.55
N ASP A 135 6.81 9.11 40.35
CA ASP A 135 5.67 9.13 39.45
C ASP A 135 6.17 8.72 38.07
N ASP A 136 5.64 7.58 37.66
CA ASP A 136 5.82 6.92 36.39
C ASP A 136 5.52 7.90 35.25
N ALA A 137 6.58 8.47 34.66
CA ALA A 137 6.48 8.98 33.31
C ALA A 137 6.58 7.76 32.38
N ASP A 138 5.44 7.06 32.25
CA ASP A 138 5.10 6.26 31.07
C ASP A 138 5.40 7.15 29.86
N THR A 139 6.64 7.03 29.35
CA THR A 139 7.05 7.56 28.06
C THR A 139 6.51 6.60 27.02
N GLN A 140 5.20 6.40 27.05
CA GLN A 140 4.46 5.98 25.88
C GLN A 140 4.37 7.25 25.03
N GLY A 141 5.48 7.53 24.32
CA GLY A 141 5.44 8.44 23.19
C GLY A 141 4.21 8.07 22.40
N ASP A 142 3.29 9.03 22.27
CA ASP A 142 2.06 8.93 21.52
C ASP A 142 2.44 8.59 20.07
N ALA A 143 2.66 7.30 19.84
CA ALA A 143 2.98 6.73 18.56
C ALA A 143 1.68 6.87 17.78
N CYS A 144 1.53 8.03 17.12
CA CYS A 144 0.42 8.34 16.24
C CYS A 144 0.04 7.08 15.49
N ASN A 145 -1.11 6.51 15.83
CA ASN A 145 -1.51 5.22 15.32
C ASN A 145 -1.58 5.34 13.81
N GLU A 146 -1.01 4.39 13.07
CA GLU A 146 -0.91 4.45 11.60
C GLU A 146 -2.28 4.72 10.94
N LYS A 147 -3.35 4.26 11.58
CA LYS A 147 -4.75 4.43 11.17
C LYS A 147 -5.27 5.87 11.27
N ASP A 148 -4.61 6.72 12.05
CA ASP A 148 -4.95 8.14 12.22
C ASP A 148 -4.37 9.01 11.10
N LEU A 149 -3.38 8.49 10.36
CA LEU A 149 -2.80 9.15 9.20
C LEU A 149 -3.73 8.98 7.99
N LEU A 150 -4.33 10.10 7.55
CA LEU A 150 -5.29 10.13 6.45
C LEU A 150 -4.73 9.49 5.16
N CYS A 151 -3.46 9.73 4.83
CA CYS A 151 -2.82 9.16 3.65
C CYS A 151 -2.77 7.63 3.69
N LEU A 152 -2.43 7.04 4.85
CA LEU A 152 -2.39 5.59 5.03
C LEU A 152 -3.79 4.98 5.06
N ARG A 153 -4.78 5.69 5.63
CA ARG A 153 -6.19 5.27 5.56
C ARG A 153 -6.72 5.23 4.12
N VAL A 154 -6.38 6.23 3.31
CA VAL A 154 -6.76 6.28 1.90
C VAL A 154 -6.12 5.12 1.14
N ILE A 155 -4.83 4.84 1.35
CA ILE A 155 -4.14 3.72 0.69
C ILE A 155 -4.68 2.36 1.17
N GLY A 156 -4.93 2.21 2.47
CA GLY A 156 -5.48 0.98 3.05
C GLY A 156 -6.88 0.63 2.55
N SER A 157 -7.62 1.62 2.04
CA SER A 157 -8.91 1.35 1.37
C SER A 157 -8.74 0.49 0.12
N ALA A 158 -7.61 0.58 -0.59
CA ALA A 158 -7.35 -0.21 -1.79
C ALA A 158 -7.10 -1.68 -1.41
N ARG A 159 -6.43 -1.93 -0.28
CA ARG A 159 -6.27 -3.28 0.30
C ARG A 159 -7.62 -3.91 0.66
N ASN A 160 -8.53 -3.12 1.21
CA ASN A 160 -9.89 -3.58 1.50
C ASN A 160 -10.69 -3.92 0.23
N VAL A 161 -10.33 -3.37 -0.92
CA VAL A 161 -10.90 -3.78 -2.20
C VAL A 161 -10.24 -5.07 -2.69
N ILE A 162 -8.91 -5.19 -2.56
CA ILE A 162 -8.17 -6.42 -2.91
C ILE A 162 -8.69 -7.64 -2.12
N SER A 163 -9.05 -7.49 -0.85
CA SER A 163 -9.60 -8.61 -0.07
C SER A 163 -10.92 -9.15 -0.62
N LYS A 164 -11.71 -8.33 -1.33
CA LYS A 164 -12.99 -8.73 -1.95
C LYS A 164 -12.83 -9.64 -3.15
N PHE A 165 -11.62 -9.77 -3.71
CA PHE A 165 -11.35 -10.73 -4.78
C PHE A 165 -11.29 -12.17 -4.27
N ASN A 166 -11.13 -12.37 -2.96
CA ASN A 166 -11.02 -13.70 -2.33
C ASN A 166 -9.94 -14.57 -3.01
N PHE A 167 -8.76 -13.99 -3.22
CA PHE A 167 -7.60 -14.77 -3.63
C PHE A 167 -7.18 -15.68 -2.48
N GLU A 168 -6.84 -16.92 -2.82
CA GLU A 168 -6.34 -17.89 -1.86
C GLU A 168 -4.91 -17.52 -1.43
N PRO A 169 -4.46 -17.89 -0.22
CA PRO A 169 -3.12 -17.54 0.26
C PRO A 169 -1.98 -17.99 -0.69
N TYR A 170 -2.14 -19.13 -1.37
CA TYR A 170 -1.16 -19.65 -2.33
C TYR A 170 -1.15 -18.88 -3.67
N GLU A 171 -2.15 -18.04 -3.93
CA GLU A 171 -2.20 -17.21 -5.13
C GLU A 171 -1.29 -15.98 -5.03
N TYR A 172 -0.86 -15.62 -3.82
CA TYR A 172 0.09 -14.53 -3.56
C TYR A 172 1.53 -14.98 -3.84
N PRO A 173 2.34 -14.15 -4.53
CA PRO A 173 3.70 -14.53 -4.94
C PRO A 173 4.64 -14.75 -3.74
N ASP A 174 4.38 -14.04 -2.63
CA ASP A 174 5.16 -14.14 -1.39
C ASP A 174 4.53 -15.11 -0.36
N GLY A 175 3.38 -15.72 -0.68
CA GLY A 175 2.64 -16.61 0.23
C GLY A 175 2.06 -15.95 1.49
N MET A 176 2.14 -14.63 1.64
CA MET A 176 1.63 -13.90 2.80
C MET A 176 0.61 -12.82 2.43
N VAL A 177 -0.54 -12.88 3.11
CA VAL A 177 -1.50 -11.79 3.24
C VAL A 177 -1.01 -10.91 4.40
N SER A 178 -0.35 -9.79 4.08
CA SER A 178 -0.05 -8.72 5.05
C SER A 178 -0.84 -7.51 4.68
#